data_AF-A0A1H7P3J7-F1
#
_entry.id   AF-A0A1H7P3J7-F1
#
_cell.length_a   1.000
_cell.length_b   1.000
_cell.length_c   1.000
_cell.angle_alpha   90.00
_cell.angle_beta   90.00
_cell.angle_gamma   90.00
#
_symmetry.space_group_name_H-M   'P 1'
#
loop_
_entity.id
_entity.type
_entity.pdbx_description
1 polymer ?
#
loop_
_entity_poly.entity_id
_entity_poly.type
_entity_poly.pdbx_seq_one_letter_code
_entity_poly.pdbx_strand_id
1 'polypeptide(L)'
;MNIAVLAFPLYIVLILLELLYERASGKHTYRLADASTSMQTAVLRVLLEAPLRLLLIVPYAWLYEHARLLDWPADNPLGWLAAFVLVDLCFYWAHRTLHRYNLLWGAHQPHHSSEDFNLSTALRKGAFQTAFDWPFYLPLALLGVPLPVFITLLGLQLTYQFWIHTQHIDRLGWLERWLVTPSHHRVHHGQNDRYIDRNHGGVLIIWDKLFGTFQAEDEPVRYGVTTPVNTFDPLRLQFSWWRLLWADACATQRAWDKLRLWWMPTGWRPADVAHTPWPKMGEGLYQARFSAHLWGYALAQFLLVNGLALAFLFASREAAVWQAVLLGVLIVSGVVCLGLLFDGSARFASAERWRLQLALLVSALAGLLTPWLWALLPVFLVQRLWLAVLLRQNAVQAEEMPTDRAKVAANRA
;
A
#
# COMPACT_ATOMS: atom_id res chain seq x y z
N MET A 1 22.31 0.01 3.78
CA MET A 1 21.14 0.52 3.03
C MET A 1 20.20 -0.65 2.82
N ASN A 2 18.88 -0.50 3.00
CA ASN A 2 17.93 -1.61 2.86
C ASN A 2 17.95 -2.14 1.41
N ILE A 3 18.17 -3.44 1.22
CA ILE A 3 18.24 -4.09 -0.11
C ILE A 3 16.96 -3.85 -0.92
N ALA A 4 15.80 -3.84 -0.27
CA ALA A 4 14.54 -3.59 -0.96
C ALA A 4 14.47 -2.17 -1.56
N VAL A 5 15.12 -1.19 -0.91
CA VAL A 5 15.24 0.19 -1.44
C VAL A 5 16.25 0.24 -2.58
N LEU A 6 17.36 -0.50 -2.47
CA LEU A 6 18.34 -0.63 -3.56
C LEU A 6 17.76 -1.29 -4.81
N ALA A 7 16.77 -2.16 -4.65
CA ALA A 7 16.06 -2.83 -5.74
C ALA A 7 15.02 -1.93 -6.43
N PHE A 8 14.79 -0.69 -5.97
CA PHE A 8 13.78 0.20 -6.55
C PHE A 8 13.97 0.46 -8.07
N PRO A 9 15.19 0.69 -8.60
CA PRO A 9 15.38 0.79 -10.06
C PRO A 9 14.97 -0.49 -10.80
N LEU A 10 15.23 -1.66 -10.22
CA LEU A 10 14.80 -2.94 -10.78
C LEU A 10 13.27 -3.04 -10.81
N TYR A 11 12.58 -2.61 -9.75
CA TYR A 11 11.11 -2.60 -9.71
C TYR A 11 10.50 -1.74 -10.83
N ILE A 12 11.07 -0.55 -11.08
CA ILE A 12 10.65 0.32 -12.18
C ILE A 12 10.82 -0.40 -13.52
N VAL A 13 12.00 -0.97 -13.77
CA VAL A 13 12.28 -1.70 -15.02
C VAL A 13 11.28 -2.85 -15.20
N LEU A 14 11.03 -3.64 -14.16
CA LEU A 14 10.09 -4.77 -14.24
C LEU A 14 8.65 -4.32 -14.49
N ILE A 15 8.18 -3.24 -13.85
CA ILE A 15 6.85 -2.65 -14.12
C ILE A 15 6.76 -2.17 -15.56
N LEU A 16 7.79 -1.48 -16.07
CA LEU A 16 7.81 -1.02 -17.46
C LEU A 16 7.79 -2.20 -18.45
N LEU A 17 8.52 -3.27 -18.17
CA LEU A 17 8.49 -4.50 -18.97
C LEU A 17 7.11 -5.17 -18.93
N GLU A 18 6.46 -5.22 -17.77
CA GLU A 18 5.10 -5.76 -17.63
C GLU A 18 4.07 -4.92 -18.41
N LEU A 19 4.19 -3.59 -18.37
CA LEU A 19 3.35 -2.68 -19.16
C LEU A 19 3.58 -2.84 -20.68
N LEU A 20 4.82 -3.05 -21.11
CA LEU A 20 5.13 -3.34 -22.52
C LEU A 20 4.55 -4.69 -22.95
N TYR A 21 4.66 -5.72 -22.10
CA TYR A 21 4.05 -7.03 -22.35
C TYR A 21 2.52 -6.94 -22.38
N GLU A 22 1.90 -6.19 -21.47
CA GLU A 22 0.47 -5.92 -21.47
C GLU A 22 0.05 -5.32 -22.81
N ARG A 23 0.76 -4.27 -23.26
CA ARG A 23 0.47 -3.58 -24.52
C ARG A 23 0.61 -4.51 -25.73
N ALA A 24 1.60 -5.40 -25.72
CA ALA A 24 1.84 -6.35 -26.81
C ALA A 24 0.86 -7.53 -26.82
N SER A 25 0.44 -8.01 -25.64
CA SER A 25 -0.47 -9.15 -25.49
C SER A 25 -1.95 -8.77 -25.57
N GLY A 26 -2.28 -7.49 -25.39
CA GLY A 26 -3.67 -7.01 -25.35
C GLY A 26 -4.41 -7.41 -24.07
N LYS A 27 -3.71 -7.98 -23.07
CA LYS A 27 -4.24 -8.13 -21.71
C LYS A 27 -4.44 -6.71 -21.13
N HIS A 28 -5.36 -6.54 -20.20
CA HIS A 28 -5.61 -5.23 -19.56
C HIS A 28 -5.57 -5.43 -18.04
N THR A 29 -4.36 -5.43 -17.48
CA THR A 29 -4.11 -5.75 -16.07
C THR A 29 -3.77 -4.52 -15.23
N TYR A 30 -3.57 -3.36 -15.86
CA TYR A 30 -3.31 -2.09 -15.18
C TYR A 30 -4.45 -1.09 -15.41
N ARG A 31 -4.99 -0.56 -14.30
CA ARG A 31 -5.70 0.71 -14.30
C ARG A 31 -4.83 1.77 -13.68
N LEU A 32 -4.62 2.88 -14.40
CA LEU A 32 -3.71 3.95 -13.98
C LEU A 32 -3.98 4.45 -12.56
N ALA A 33 -5.26 4.66 -12.23
CA ALA A 33 -5.66 5.12 -10.90
C ALA A 33 -5.24 4.13 -9.80
N ASP A 34 -5.54 2.84 -9.99
CA ASP A 34 -5.22 1.81 -9.00
C ASP A 34 -3.70 1.60 -8.85
N ALA A 35 -2.97 1.53 -9.97
CA ALA A 35 -1.51 1.40 -9.97
C ALA A 35 -0.81 2.60 -9.34
N SER A 36 -1.31 3.80 -9.60
CA SER A 36 -0.86 5.03 -8.95
C SER A 36 -1.10 4.96 -7.44
N THR A 37 -2.32 4.62 -7.00
CA THR A 37 -2.64 4.46 -5.57
C THR A 37 -1.73 3.44 -4.91
N SER A 38 -1.45 2.31 -5.57
CA SER A 38 -0.50 1.31 -5.07
C SER A 38 0.88 1.92 -4.79
N MET A 39 1.45 2.67 -5.75
CA MET A 39 2.73 3.36 -5.56
C MET A 39 2.66 4.45 -4.48
N GLN A 40 1.55 5.19 -4.38
CA GLN A 40 1.40 6.24 -3.37
C GLN A 40 1.26 5.69 -1.95
N THR A 41 0.68 4.50 -1.75
CA THR A 41 0.71 3.86 -0.43
C THR A 41 2.13 3.44 -0.02
N ALA A 42 2.98 3.02 -0.96
CA ALA A 42 4.41 2.81 -0.71
C ALA A 42 5.10 4.13 -0.29
N VAL A 43 4.78 5.25 -0.94
CA VAL A 43 5.29 6.58 -0.54
C VAL A 43 4.87 6.92 0.88
N LEU A 44 3.60 6.72 1.25
CA LEU A 44 3.13 6.93 2.63
C LEU A 44 3.87 6.05 3.63
N ARG A 45 4.09 4.77 3.29
CA ARG A 45 4.85 3.85 4.13
C ARG A 45 6.28 4.35 4.35
N VAL A 46 6.97 4.82 3.31
CA VAL A 46 8.35 5.34 3.42
C VAL A 46 8.45 6.46 4.46
N LEU A 47 7.45 7.34 4.54
CA LEU A 47 7.44 8.45 5.51
C LEU A 47 7.33 7.97 6.97
N LEU A 48 6.62 6.87 7.21
CA LEU A 48 6.39 6.31 8.55
C LEU A 48 7.36 5.18 8.91
N GLU A 49 8.03 4.57 7.94
CA GLU A 49 8.83 3.37 8.14
C GLU A 49 10.00 3.62 9.08
N ALA A 50 10.66 4.78 9.02
CA ALA A 50 11.82 5.07 9.88
C ALA A 50 11.50 4.98 11.39
N PRO A 51 10.52 5.74 11.94
CA PRO A 51 10.17 5.61 13.35
C PRO A 51 9.55 4.24 13.68
N LEU A 52 8.72 3.68 12.80
CA LEU A 52 8.12 2.35 13.05
C LEU A 52 9.17 1.24 13.11
N ARG A 53 10.24 1.33 12.30
CA ARG A 53 11.30 0.33 12.28
C ARG A 53 12.18 0.37 13.53
N LEU A 54 12.19 1.47 14.28
CA LEU A 54 12.82 1.51 15.60
C LEU A 54 12.10 0.60 16.61
N LEU A 55 10.78 0.40 16.46
CA LEU A 55 10.02 -0.56 17.27
C LEU A 55 10.51 -2.00 17.06
N LEU A 56 11.08 -2.31 15.90
CA LEU A 56 11.72 -3.59 15.63
C LEU A 56 13.18 -3.58 16.12
N ILE A 57 13.98 -2.61 15.64
CA ILE A 57 15.44 -2.62 15.80
C ILE A 57 15.86 -2.54 17.26
N VAL A 58 15.24 -1.65 18.05
CA VAL A 58 15.64 -1.40 19.44
C VAL A 58 15.46 -2.65 20.32
N PRO A 59 14.24 -3.24 20.43
CA PRO A 59 14.06 -4.44 21.24
C PRO A 59 14.80 -5.65 20.67
N TYR A 60 14.93 -5.77 19.33
CA TYR A 60 15.72 -6.85 18.74
C TYR A 60 17.19 -6.76 19.16
N ALA A 61 17.82 -5.59 18.99
CA ALA A 61 19.23 -5.39 19.35
C ALA A 61 19.45 -5.59 20.86
N TRP A 62 18.52 -5.11 21.69
CA TRP A 62 18.60 -5.31 23.13
C TRP A 62 18.54 -6.79 23.52
N LEU A 63 17.59 -7.56 22.97
CA LEU A 63 17.48 -8.99 23.21
C LEU A 63 18.69 -9.76 22.68
N TYR A 64 19.19 -9.39 21.51
CA TYR A 64 20.37 -10.00 20.94
C TYR A 64 21.60 -9.80 21.83
N GLU A 65 21.80 -8.60 22.37
CA GLU A 65 22.97 -8.29 23.20
C GLU A 65 22.89 -8.92 24.60
N HIS A 66 21.71 -8.97 25.21
CA HIS A 66 21.57 -9.33 26.63
C HIS A 66 20.95 -10.72 26.88
N ALA A 67 20.30 -11.32 25.88
CA ALA A 67 19.47 -12.52 26.09
C ALA A 67 19.59 -13.57 24.98
N ARG A 68 20.52 -13.43 24.02
CA ARG A 68 20.75 -14.46 23.02
C ARG A 68 21.26 -15.76 23.66
N LEU A 69 20.75 -16.88 23.17
CA LEU A 69 21.06 -18.22 23.65
C LEU A 69 22.17 -18.89 22.85
N LEU A 70 22.39 -18.43 21.61
CA LEU A 70 23.35 -18.98 20.66
C LEU A 70 24.20 -17.86 20.08
N ASP A 71 25.42 -18.20 19.66
CA ASP A 71 26.33 -17.30 18.95
C ASP A 71 26.56 -17.83 17.53
N TRP A 72 26.15 -17.05 16.53
CA TRP A 72 26.26 -17.42 15.13
C TRP A 72 27.39 -16.60 14.49
N PRO A 73 28.43 -17.25 13.93
CA PRO A 73 29.41 -16.53 13.12
C PRO A 73 28.72 -15.92 11.90
N ALA A 74 28.83 -14.59 11.75
CA ALA A 74 28.14 -13.86 10.67
C ALA A 74 28.65 -14.21 9.27
N ASP A 75 29.81 -14.86 9.18
CA ASP A 75 30.47 -15.34 7.97
C ASP A 75 30.12 -16.81 7.63
N ASN A 76 29.39 -17.52 8.49
CA ASN A 76 29.04 -18.93 8.27
C ASN A 76 27.86 -19.08 7.27
N PRO A 77 28.06 -19.67 6.07
CA PRO A 77 27.00 -19.84 5.08
C PRO A 77 25.82 -20.70 5.57
N LEU A 78 26.07 -21.70 6.42
CA LEU A 78 25.01 -22.53 7.00
C LEU A 78 24.16 -21.73 7.99
N GLY A 79 24.78 -20.79 8.71
CA GLY A 79 24.07 -19.82 9.54
C GLY A 79 23.15 -18.93 8.71
N TRP A 80 23.60 -18.45 7.54
CA TRP A 80 22.73 -17.68 6.64
C TRP A 80 21.55 -18.49 6.12
N LEU A 81 21.76 -19.76 5.76
CA LEU A 81 20.66 -20.64 5.31
C LEU A 81 19.65 -20.91 6.42
N ALA A 82 20.12 -21.23 7.63
CA ALA A 82 19.23 -21.43 8.77
C ALA A 82 18.46 -20.15 9.13
N ALA A 83 19.13 -19.00 9.13
CA ALA A 83 18.50 -17.69 9.35
C ALA A 83 17.46 -17.39 8.27
N PHE A 84 17.73 -17.70 7.00
CA PHE A 84 16.76 -17.54 5.91
C PHE A 84 15.48 -18.34 6.17
N VAL A 85 15.61 -19.62 6.53
CA VAL A 85 14.46 -20.48 6.84
C VAL A 85 13.68 -19.95 8.04
N LEU A 86 14.37 -19.51 9.10
CA LEU A 86 13.74 -18.97 10.30
C LEU A 86 13.04 -17.62 10.04
N VAL A 87 13.65 -16.72 9.27
CA VAL A 87 13.05 -15.44 8.87
C VAL A 87 11.79 -15.68 8.04
N ASP A 88 11.82 -16.65 7.13
CA ASP A 88 10.65 -16.99 6.31
C ASP A 88 9.52 -17.62 7.13
N LEU A 89 9.86 -18.44 8.15
CA LEU A 89 8.90 -18.95 9.13
C LEU A 89 8.28 -17.84 9.99
N CYS A 90 9.09 -16.90 10.48
CA CYS A 90 8.59 -15.73 11.22
C CYS A 90 7.64 -14.90 10.36
N PHE A 91 8.00 -14.67 9.09
CA PHE A 91 7.14 -13.99 8.12
C PHE A 91 5.81 -14.71 7.95
N TYR A 92 5.81 -16.04 7.75
CA TYR A 92 4.58 -16.83 7.61
C TYR A 92 3.62 -16.61 8.79
N TRP A 93 4.13 -16.69 10.03
CA TRP A 93 3.30 -16.50 11.22
C TRP A 93 2.83 -15.05 11.40
N ALA A 94 3.70 -14.09 11.13
CA ALA A 94 3.32 -12.68 11.14
C ALA A 94 2.20 -12.42 10.12
N HIS A 95 2.39 -12.86 8.88
CA HIS A 95 1.46 -12.67 7.78
C HIS A 95 0.10 -13.34 8.03
N ARG A 96 0.12 -14.61 8.42
CA ARG A 96 -1.11 -15.33 8.80
C ARG A 96 -1.86 -14.66 9.96
N THR A 97 -1.13 -14.11 10.93
CA THR A 97 -1.76 -13.41 12.07
C THR A 97 -2.36 -12.07 11.63
N LEU A 98 -1.70 -11.34 10.72
CA LEU A 98 -2.23 -10.11 10.14
C LEU A 98 -3.58 -10.34 9.45
N HIS A 99 -3.78 -11.48 8.80
CA HIS A 99 -5.07 -11.83 8.18
C HIS A 99 -6.16 -12.20 9.18
N ARG A 100 -5.78 -12.70 10.37
CA ARG A 100 -6.72 -13.35 11.29
C ARG A 100 -7.42 -12.45 12.29
N TYR A 101 -6.90 -11.27 12.60
CA TYR A 101 -7.44 -10.42 13.66
C TYR A 101 -7.84 -9.04 13.13
N ASN A 102 -9.00 -8.54 13.55
CA ASN A 102 -9.59 -7.28 13.08
C ASN A 102 -8.62 -6.09 13.08
N LEU A 103 -7.90 -5.85 14.17
CA LEU A 103 -6.92 -4.75 14.28
C LEU A 103 -5.78 -4.92 13.27
N LEU A 104 -5.25 -6.14 13.19
CA LEU A 104 -4.07 -6.46 12.39
C LEU A 104 -4.39 -6.49 10.90
N TRP A 105 -5.58 -6.98 10.55
CA TRP A 105 -6.08 -6.92 9.19
C TRP A 105 -6.22 -5.48 8.74
N GLY A 106 -6.65 -4.54 9.58
CA GLY A 106 -6.67 -3.13 9.16
C GLY A 106 -5.30 -2.55 8.79
N ALA A 107 -4.20 -3.09 9.33
CA ALA A 107 -2.84 -2.71 8.92
C ALA A 107 -2.39 -3.37 7.62
N HIS A 108 -2.96 -4.52 7.24
CA HIS A 108 -2.54 -5.32 6.09
C HIS A 108 -3.51 -5.26 4.90
N GLN A 109 -4.80 -5.07 5.15
CA GLN A 109 -5.90 -4.88 4.20
C GLN A 109 -5.58 -3.89 3.09
N PRO A 110 -4.87 -2.76 3.34
CA PRO A 110 -4.39 -1.90 2.27
C PRO A 110 -3.67 -2.67 1.15
N HIS A 111 -2.86 -3.68 1.48
CA HIS A 111 -2.16 -4.51 0.50
C HIS A 111 -3.11 -5.29 -0.43
N HIS A 112 -4.17 -5.86 0.14
CA HIS A 112 -5.18 -6.65 -0.59
C HIS A 112 -6.24 -5.79 -1.29
N SER A 113 -6.29 -4.50 -0.99
CA SER A 113 -7.37 -3.61 -1.45
C SER A 113 -7.33 -3.27 -2.95
N SER A 114 -6.24 -3.58 -3.65
CA SER A 114 -6.18 -3.41 -5.10
C SER A 114 -7.13 -4.42 -5.76
N GLU A 115 -7.97 -3.92 -6.64
CA GLU A 115 -8.86 -4.74 -7.45
C GLU A 115 -8.20 -5.22 -8.75
N ASP A 116 -6.97 -4.77 -9.00
CA ASP A 116 -6.11 -5.23 -10.09
C ASP A 116 -4.93 -6.04 -9.50
N PHE A 117 -4.37 -6.96 -10.26
CA PHE A 117 -3.21 -7.74 -9.79
C PHE A 117 -2.06 -7.68 -10.79
N ASN A 118 -1.04 -6.92 -10.42
CA ASN A 118 0.13 -6.65 -11.25
C ASN A 118 1.31 -6.19 -10.37
N LEU A 119 2.48 -5.93 -10.95
CA LEU A 119 3.67 -5.62 -10.17
C LEU A 119 3.54 -4.34 -9.32
N SER A 120 2.67 -3.41 -9.69
CA SER A 120 2.40 -2.25 -8.83
C SER A 120 1.68 -2.64 -7.53
N THR A 121 0.86 -3.70 -7.54
CA THR A 121 0.19 -4.24 -6.33
C THR A 121 1.20 -4.65 -5.26
N ALA A 122 2.40 -5.10 -5.64
CA ALA A 122 3.48 -5.37 -4.69
C ALA A 122 3.89 -4.13 -3.87
N LEU A 123 3.78 -2.94 -4.47
CA LEU A 123 4.07 -1.66 -3.82
C LEU A 123 2.90 -1.14 -3.00
N ARG A 124 1.70 -1.72 -3.15
CA ARG A 124 0.56 -1.37 -2.32
C ARG A 124 0.77 -1.89 -0.91
N LYS A 125 1.28 -1.07 0.01
CA LYS A 125 1.63 -1.51 1.37
C LYS A 125 0.83 -0.76 2.44
N GLY A 126 0.50 -1.48 3.50
CA GLY A 126 0.01 -0.89 4.73
C GLY A 126 1.09 -0.05 5.40
N ALA A 127 0.80 1.22 5.67
CA ALA A 127 1.77 2.15 6.24
C ALA A 127 2.08 1.85 7.72
N PHE A 128 1.20 1.11 8.39
CA PHE A 128 1.29 0.77 9.81
C PHE A 128 1.66 -0.68 10.09
N GLN A 129 1.84 -1.52 9.06
CA GLN A 129 2.06 -2.96 9.26
C GLN A 129 3.25 -3.26 10.19
N THR A 130 4.35 -2.53 10.02
CA THR A 130 5.58 -2.65 10.83
C THR A 130 5.33 -2.41 12.33
N ALA A 131 4.26 -1.68 12.70
CA ALA A 131 3.89 -1.47 14.10
C ALA A 131 3.40 -2.76 14.79
N PHE A 132 3.01 -3.76 14.01
CA PHE A 132 2.33 -4.96 14.50
C PHE A 132 3.07 -6.27 14.22
N ASP A 133 3.84 -6.36 13.14
CA ASP A 133 4.54 -7.61 12.76
C ASP A 133 5.91 -7.81 13.42
N TRP A 134 6.51 -6.76 13.98
CA TRP A 134 7.84 -6.81 14.60
C TRP A 134 8.00 -7.86 15.73
N PRO A 135 7.00 -8.16 16.60
CA PRO A 135 7.19 -9.11 17.70
C PRO A 135 7.49 -10.52 17.21
N PHE A 136 7.01 -10.90 16.02
CA PHE A 136 7.23 -12.23 15.44
C PHE A 136 8.69 -12.50 15.11
N TYR A 137 9.51 -11.46 14.99
CA TYR A 137 10.93 -11.58 14.66
C TYR A 137 11.85 -11.56 15.89
N LEU A 138 11.34 -11.22 17.09
CA LEU A 138 12.15 -11.23 18.32
C LEU A 138 12.74 -12.60 18.69
N PRO A 139 12.07 -13.75 18.44
CA PRO A 139 12.68 -15.05 18.66
C PRO A 139 14.01 -15.23 17.91
N LEU A 140 14.20 -14.58 16.76
CA LEU A 140 15.47 -14.66 16.02
C LEU A 140 16.63 -14.02 16.79
N ALA A 141 16.37 -12.94 17.54
CA ALA A 141 17.37 -12.31 18.41
C ALA A 141 17.79 -13.27 19.54
N LEU A 142 16.81 -13.92 20.17
CA LEU A 142 17.05 -14.94 21.19
C LEU A 142 17.82 -16.15 20.64
N LEU A 143 17.56 -16.54 19.39
CA LEU A 143 18.29 -17.59 18.69
C LEU A 143 19.68 -17.15 18.20
N GLY A 144 20.09 -15.91 18.46
CA GLY A 144 21.44 -15.45 18.11
C GLY A 144 21.63 -15.05 16.65
N VAL A 145 20.56 -14.78 15.89
CA VAL A 145 20.68 -14.30 14.51
C VAL A 145 21.14 -12.83 14.52
N PRO A 146 22.31 -12.49 13.95
CA PRO A 146 22.81 -11.12 13.96
C PRO A 146 21.85 -10.17 13.26
N LEU A 147 21.60 -9.00 13.85
CA LEU A 147 20.68 -8.00 13.29
C LEU A 147 20.99 -7.64 11.82
N PRO A 148 22.26 -7.46 11.39
CA PRO A 148 22.56 -7.21 9.97
C PRO A 148 22.15 -8.35 9.03
N VAL A 149 22.30 -9.61 9.47
CA VAL A 149 21.86 -10.80 8.71
C VAL A 149 20.34 -10.80 8.60
N PHE A 150 19.63 -10.61 9.71
CA PHE A 150 18.17 -10.55 9.72
C PHE A 150 17.63 -9.44 8.81
N ILE A 151 18.12 -8.20 8.94
CA ILE A 151 17.65 -7.07 8.13
C ILE A 151 17.94 -7.28 6.64
N THR A 152 19.07 -7.92 6.32
CA THR A 152 19.44 -8.29 4.94
C THR A 152 18.46 -9.30 4.37
N LEU A 153 18.18 -10.39 5.09
CA LEU A 153 17.25 -11.43 4.68
C LEU A 153 15.80 -10.92 4.56
N LEU A 154 15.36 -10.06 5.47
CA LEU A 154 14.05 -9.40 5.39
C LEU A 154 13.94 -8.52 4.13
N GLY A 155 15.02 -7.82 3.77
CA GLY A 155 15.11 -7.05 2.53
C GLY A 155 15.04 -7.94 1.28
N LEU A 156 15.81 -9.03 1.26
CA LEU A 156 15.80 -10.01 0.16
C LEU A 156 14.45 -10.68 -0.02
N GLN A 157 13.79 -11.03 1.08
CA GLN A 157 12.44 -11.60 1.07
C GLN A 157 11.42 -10.61 0.49
N LEU A 158 11.48 -9.33 0.86
CA LEU A 158 10.60 -8.30 0.28
C LEU A 158 10.86 -8.13 -1.23
N THR A 159 12.13 -8.16 -1.65
CA THR A 159 12.50 -8.14 -3.07
C THR A 159 11.99 -9.37 -3.82
N TYR A 160 12.06 -10.56 -3.20
CA TYR A 160 11.49 -11.78 -3.78
C TYR A 160 9.98 -11.66 -3.94
N GLN A 161 9.27 -11.16 -2.92
CA GLN A 161 7.82 -11.01 -2.98
C GLN A 161 7.35 -10.01 -4.05
N PHE A 162 8.22 -9.17 -4.60
CA PHE A 162 7.82 -8.21 -5.63
C PHE A 162 7.35 -8.91 -6.92
N TRP A 163 8.17 -9.81 -7.48
CA TRP A 163 7.93 -10.36 -8.82
C TRP A 163 6.76 -11.35 -8.89
N ILE A 164 6.34 -11.91 -7.74
CA ILE A 164 5.20 -12.82 -7.65
C ILE A 164 3.83 -12.11 -7.79
N HIS A 165 3.80 -10.77 -7.84
CA HIS A 165 2.58 -10.01 -8.09
C HIS A 165 2.32 -9.83 -9.59
N THR A 166 1.94 -10.90 -10.28
CA THR A 166 1.60 -10.80 -11.70
C THR A 166 0.56 -11.83 -12.11
N GLN A 167 -0.23 -11.48 -13.12
CA GLN A 167 -1.16 -12.38 -13.81
C GLN A 167 -0.54 -13.00 -15.07
N HIS A 168 0.66 -12.56 -15.48
CA HIS A 168 1.23 -12.93 -16.77
C HIS A 168 2.09 -14.18 -16.74
N ILE A 169 2.46 -14.64 -15.54
CA ILE A 169 3.12 -15.91 -15.31
C ILE A 169 2.08 -16.86 -14.72
N ASP A 170 1.75 -17.93 -15.43
CA ASP A 170 0.81 -18.95 -14.97
C ASP A 170 1.45 -19.83 -13.86
N ARG A 171 1.33 -21.15 -13.95
CA ARG A 171 1.97 -22.07 -13.00
C ARG A 171 3.43 -22.36 -13.36
N LEU A 172 4.26 -22.52 -12.34
CA LEU A 172 5.69 -22.85 -12.49
C LEU A 172 6.01 -24.34 -12.24
N GLY A 173 4.97 -25.18 -12.16
CA GLY A 173 5.10 -26.63 -12.11
C GLY A 173 5.85 -27.11 -10.87
N TRP A 174 7.03 -27.71 -11.05
CA TRP A 174 7.77 -28.32 -9.93
C TRP A 174 8.24 -27.30 -8.88
N LEU A 175 8.49 -26.05 -9.27
CA LEU A 175 8.90 -24.99 -8.34
C LEU A 175 7.83 -24.69 -7.29
N GLU A 176 6.54 -24.88 -7.63
CA GLU A 176 5.39 -24.69 -6.74
C GLU A 176 5.34 -25.69 -5.59
N ARG A 177 6.22 -26.69 -5.61
CA ARG A 177 6.38 -27.60 -4.48
C ARG A 177 7.06 -26.91 -3.30
N TRP A 178 7.96 -25.97 -3.57
CA TRP A 178 8.89 -25.41 -2.59
C TRP A 178 8.74 -23.91 -2.43
N LEU A 179 8.47 -23.19 -3.52
CA LEU A 179 8.47 -21.74 -3.56
C LEU A 179 7.05 -21.17 -3.69
N VAL A 180 6.84 -19.98 -3.14
CA VAL A 180 5.69 -19.14 -3.44
C VAL A 180 5.84 -18.62 -4.87
N THR A 181 4.85 -18.83 -5.71
CA THR A 181 4.88 -18.45 -7.13
C THR A 181 3.78 -17.43 -7.41
N PRO A 182 3.75 -16.80 -8.60
CA PRO A 182 2.65 -15.93 -8.98
C PRO A 182 1.27 -16.59 -8.82
N SER A 183 1.13 -17.88 -9.16
CA SER A 183 -0.12 -18.63 -8.96
C SER A 183 -0.54 -18.73 -7.49
N HIS A 184 0.40 -19.07 -6.59
CA HIS A 184 0.12 -19.10 -5.15
C HIS A 184 -0.29 -17.72 -4.62
N HIS A 185 0.39 -16.67 -5.10
CA HIS A 185 0.17 -15.31 -4.61
C HIS A 185 -1.10 -14.68 -5.17
N ARG A 186 -1.53 -15.06 -6.39
CA ARG A 186 -2.86 -14.72 -6.90
C ARG A 186 -3.94 -15.28 -5.99
N VAL A 187 -3.87 -16.56 -5.63
CA VAL A 187 -4.79 -17.17 -4.64
C VAL A 187 -4.77 -16.41 -3.33
N HIS A 188 -3.60 -16.06 -2.81
CA HIS A 188 -3.49 -15.29 -1.58
C HIS A 188 -4.22 -13.93 -1.64
N HIS A 189 -4.16 -13.25 -2.79
CA HIS A 189 -4.87 -12.00 -3.03
C HIS A 189 -6.33 -12.16 -3.47
N GLY A 190 -6.81 -13.40 -3.59
CA GLY A 190 -8.17 -13.70 -4.02
C GLY A 190 -9.20 -13.44 -2.93
N GLN A 191 -10.28 -12.75 -3.30
CA GLN A 191 -11.48 -12.61 -2.45
C GLN A 191 -12.52 -13.71 -2.69
N ASN A 192 -12.24 -14.69 -3.55
CA ASN A 192 -13.09 -15.88 -3.70
C ASN A 192 -13.19 -16.60 -2.35
N ASP A 193 -14.37 -17.11 -1.99
CA ASP A 193 -14.60 -17.79 -0.70
C ASP A 193 -13.59 -18.93 -0.44
N ARG A 194 -13.16 -19.62 -1.50
CA ARG A 194 -12.17 -20.70 -1.43
C ARG A 194 -10.75 -20.22 -1.10
N TYR A 195 -10.43 -18.99 -1.47
CA TYR A 195 -9.10 -18.40 -1.43
C TYR A 195 -8.85 -17.52 -0.20
N ILE A 196 -9.90 -17.18 0.55
CA ILE A 196 -9.79 -16.46 1.82
C ILE A 196 -8.86 -17.20 2.80
N ASP A 197 -7.95 -16.46 3.40
CA ASP A 197 -6.98 -16.92 4.39
C ASP A 197 -6.07 -18.07 3.91
N ARG A 198 -5.68 -18.08 2.62
CA ARG A 198 -4.78 -19.07 2.02
C ARG A 198 -3.41 -18.50 1.64
N ASN A 199 -2.41 -19.38 1.56
CA ASN A 199 -1.07 -19.12 0.99
C ASN A 199 -0.33 -17.91 1.61
N HIS A 200 -0.01 -17.96 2.91
CA HIS A 200 0.64 -16.87 3.66
C HIS A 200 2.17 -16.84 3.55
N GLY A 201 2.80 -17.83 2.92
CA GLY A 201 4.26 -17.92 2.78
C GLY A 201 4.87 -16.69 2.09
N GLY A 202 6.10 -16.35 2.48
CA GLY A 202 6.85 -15.25 1.86
C GLY A 202 7.66 -15.71 0.64
N VAL A 203 8.60 -16.62 0.87
CA VAL A 203 9.41 -17.27 -0.17
C VAL A 203 9.08 -18.75 -0.27
N LEU A 204 8.91 -19.45 0.85
CA LEU A 204 8.66 -20.88 0.87
C LEU A 204 7.17 -21.18 1.08
N ILE A 205 6.58 -21.94 0.15
CA ILE A 205 5.18 -22.41 0.26
C ILE A 205 5.03 -23.58 1.24
N ILE A 206 6.15 -24.14 1.71
CA ILE A 206 6.17 -25.31 2.58
C ILE A 206 5.42 -25.07 3.89
N TRP A 207 5.41 -23.83 4.40
CA TRP A 207 4.71 -23.47 5.63
C TRP A 207 3.20 -23.61 5.48
N ASP A 208 2.66 -23.17 4.34
CA ASP A 208 1.24 -23.32 4.05
C ASP A 208 0.82 -24.79 3.95
N LYS A 209 1.68 -25.64 3.41
CA LYS A 209 1.43 -27.09 3.33
C LYS A 209 1.52 -27.74 4.71
N LEU A 210 2.52 -27.36 5.52
CA LEU A 210 2.73 -27.88 6.86
C LEU A 210 1.60 -27.48 7.82
N PHE A 211 1.14 -26.23 7.75
CA PHE A 211 0.17 -25.66 8.68
C PHE A 211 -1.26 -25.57 8.11
N GLY A 212 -1.52 -26.24 6.98
CA GLY A 212 -2.87 -26.45 6.43
C GLY A 212 -3.54 -25.21 5.83
N THR A 213 -2.78 -24.25 5.34
CA THR A 213 -3.28 -23.03 4.67
C THR A 213 -3.05 -23.01 3.16
N PHE A 214 -2.46 -24.06 2.60
CA PHE A 214 -2.23 -24.17 1.16
C PHE A 214 -3.53 -24.34 0.36
N GLN A 215 -3.66 -23.60 -0.74
CA GLN A 215 -4.70 -23.78 -1.76
C GLN A 215 -4.08 -23.50 -3.14
N ALA A 216 -4.32 -24.41 -4.09
CA ALA A 216 -3.90 -24.21 -5.48
C ALA A 216 -4.86 -23.25 -6.20
N GLU A 217 -4.41 -22.61 -7.28
CA GLU A 217 -5.26 -21.76 -8.12
C GLU A 217 -6.11 -22.63 -9.05
N ASP A 218 -7.33 -23.00 -8.62
CA ASP A 218 -8.23 -23.92 -9.33
C ASP A 218 -9.42 -23.25 -10.04
N GLU A 219 -9.68 -21.99 -9.75
CA GLU A 219 -10.67 -21.12 -10.41
C GLU A 219 -10.12 -19.70 -10.66
N PRO A 220 -10.70 -18.94 -11.62
CA PRO A 220 -10.31 -17.55 -11.87
C PRO A 220 -10.38 -16.70 -10.62
N VAL A 221 -9.28 -16.02 -10.31
CA VAL A 221 -9.15 -15.20 -9.11
C VAL A 221 -9.86 -13.86 -9.29
N ARG A 222 -10.70 -13.49 -8.32
CA ARG A 222 -11.26 -12.15 -8.16
C ARG A 222 -10.42 -11.41 -7.13
N TYR A 223 -9.90 -10.24 -7.48
CA TYR A 223 -9.06 -9.43 -6.59
C TYR A 223 -9.85 -8.34 -5.87
N GLY A 224 -9.20 -7.67 -4.91
CA GLY A 224 -9.81 -6.72 -3.99
C GLY A 224 -10.15 -7.36 -2.65
N VAL A 225 -10.92 -6.64 -1.86
CA VAL A 225 -11.36 -7.08 -0.52
C VAL A 225 -12.87 -7.22 -0.48
N THR A 226 -13.37 -8.18 0.30
CA THR A 226 -14.82 -8.45 0.43
C THR A 226 -15.61 -7.25 0.94
N THR A 227 -14.97 -6.38 1.71
CA THR A 227 -15.49 -5.06 2.13
C THR A 227 -14.73 -3.94 1.40
N PRO A 228 -15.29 -3.38 0.32
CA PRO A 228 -14.55 -2.50 -0.59
C PRO A 228 -14.16 -1.17 0.03
N VAL A 229 -13.01 -0.65 -0.40
CA VAL A 229 -12.51 0.67 0.02
C VAL A 229 -13.11 1.82 -0.78
N ASN A 230 -13.45 1.57 -2.06
CA ASN A 230 -14.08 2.53 -2.99
C ASN A 230 -13.43 3.92 -3.02
N THR A 231 -12.10 3.96 -3.05
CA THR A 231 -11.33 5.22 -3.13
C THR A 231 -9.92 4.96 -3.63
N PHE A 232 -9.39 5.92 -4.37
CA PHE A 232 -8.00 6.02 -4.79
C PHE A 232 -7.19 6.96 -3.87
N ASP A 233 -7.81 7.61 -2.88
CA ASP A 233 -7.14 8.34 -1.80
C ASP A 233 -6.40 7.36 -0.88
N PRO A 234 -5.06 7.26 -0.98
CA PRO A 234 -4.33 6.25 -0.26
C PRO A 234 -4.32 6.52 1.24
N LEU A 235 -4.53 7.76 1.71
CA LEU A 235 -4.61 8.03 3.15
C LEU A 235 -5.91 7.45 3.71
N ARG A 236 -7.05 7.70 3.06
CA ARG A 236 -8.34 7.10 3.46
C ARG A 236 -8.31 5.58 3.42
N LEU A 237 -7.64 5.04 2.40
CA LEU A 237 -7.47 3.62 2.22
C LEU A 237 -6.78 2.96 3.43
N GLN A 238 -5.71 3.56 3.98
CA GLN A 238 -5.00 3.05 5.17
C GLN A 238 -5.90 2.90 6.41
N PHE A 239 -6.96 3.71 6.52
CA PHE A 239 -7.85 3.71 7.68
C PHE A 239 -9.23 3.10 7.39
N SER A 240 -9.45 2.59 6.18
CA SER A 240 -10.78 2.18 5.70
C SER A 240 -11.41 1.11 6.59
N TRP A 241 -10.67 0.05 6.92
CA TRP A 241 -11.10 -1.02 7.81
C TRP A 241 -11.30 -0.56 9.26
N TRP A 242 -10.31 0.14 9.82
CA TRP A 242 -10.41 0.63 11.20
C TRP A 242 -11.55 1.63 11.41
N ARG A 243 -11.93 2.39 10.38
CA ARG A 243 -13.10 3.28 10.44
C ARG A 243 -14.41 2.49 10.59
N LEU A 244 -14.52 1.32 9.97
CA LEU A 244 -15.69 0.44 10.12
C LEU A 244 -15.73 -0.17 11.52
N LEU A 245 -14.60 -0.68 12.00
CA LEU A 245 -14.49 -1.19 13.37
C LEU A 245 -14.82 -0.08 14.40
N TRP A 246 -14.29 1.12 14.21
CA TRP A 246 -14.57 2.25 15.08
C TRP A 246 -16.07 2.60 15.10
N ALA A 247 -16.73 2.60 13.94
CA ALA A 247 -18.17 2.84 13.86
C ALA A 247 -18.97 1.78 14.65
N ASP A 248 -18.62 0.50 14.52
CA ASP A 248 -19.25 -0.57 15.28
C ASP A 248 -18.96 -0.46 16.79
N ALA A 249 -17.72 -0.09 17.16
CA ALA A 249 -17.33 0.14 18.56
C ALA A 249 -18.12 1.29 19.18
N CYS A 250 -18.38 2.36 18.42
CA CYS A 250 -19.25 3.44 18.86
C CYS A 250 -20.71 3.00 18.99
N ALA A 251 -21.23 2.23 18.04
CA ALA A 251 -22.64 1.85 17.95
C ALA A 251 -23.06 0.75 18.94
N THR A 252 -22.18 -0.20 19.28
CA THR A 252 -22.52 -1.29 20.21
C THR A 252 -22.84 -0.76 21.61
N GLN A 253 -23.85 -1.34 22.25
CA GLN A 253 -24.31 -1.01 23.59
C GLN A 253 -23.45 -1.70 24.67
N ARG A 254 -22.73 -2.77 24.32
CA ARG A 254 -21.94 -3.55 25.27
C ARG A 254 -20.53 -2.98 25.41
N ALA A 255 -20.19 -2.49 26.61
CA ALA A 255 -18.88 -1.89 26.88
C ALA A 255 -17.70 -2.83 26.56
N TRP A 256 -17.83 -4.13 26.84
CA TRP A 256 -16.79 -5.11 26.50
C TRP A 256 -16.62 -5.28 24.98
N ASP A 257 -17.71 -5.23 24.23
CA ASP A 257 -17.69 -5.34 22.77
C ASP A 257 -16.94 -4.17 22.12
N LYS A 258 -16.94 -2.99 22.74
CA LYS A 258 -16.13 -1.83 22.32
C LYS A 258 -14.62 -2.06 22.41
N LEU A 259 -14.18 -2.97 23.28
CA LEU A 259 -12.76 -3.29 23.48
C LEU A 259 -12.34 -4.57 22.78
N ARG A 260 -13.12 -5.65 22.89
CA ARG A 260 -12.71 -6.93 22.30
C ARG A 260 -12.76 -6.94 20.78
N LEU A 261 -13.62 -6.12 20.12
CA LEU A 261 -13.79 -6.19 18.66
C LEU A 261 -12.46 -6.10 17.89
N TRP A 262 -11.48 -5.35 18.41
CA TRP A 262 -10.19 -5.12 17.78
C TRP A 262 -9.34 -6.41 17.73
N TRP A 263 -9.52 -7.29 18.71
CA TRP A 263 -8.77 -8.53 18.88
C TRP A 263 -9.57 -9.77 18.52
N MET A 264 -10.80 -9.60 18.04
CA MET A 264 -11.62 -10.70 17.53
C MET A 264 -11.19 -11.07 16.10
N PRO A 265 -11.56 -12.27 15.63
CA PRO A 265 -11.25 -12.70 14.28
C PRO A 265 -11.69 -11.70 13.21
N THR A 266 -10.96 -11.60 12.11
CA THR A 266 -11.28 -10.69 11.01
C THR A 266 -12.73 -10.88 10.53
N GLY A 267 -13.49 -9.79 10.50
CA GLY A 267 -14.91 -9.78 10.14
C GLY A 267 -15.87 -10.06 11.31
N TRP A 268 -15.37 -10.40 12.50
CA TRP A 268 -16.22 -10.49 13.69
C TRP A 268 -16.75 -9.11 14.08
N ARG A 269 -18.03 -9.06 14.45
CA ARG A 269 -18.74 -7.84 14.85
C ARG A 269 -19.65 -8.13 16.06
N PRO A 270 -19.91 -7.14 16.93
CA PRO A 270 -20.87 -7.30 18.03
C PRO A 270 -22.28 -7.63 17.49
N ALA A 271 -22.98 -8.56 18.16
CA ALA A 271 -24.28 -9.06 17.69
C ALA A 271 -25.34 -7.96 17.56
N ASP A 272 -25.27 -6.94 18.42
CA ASP A 272 -26.21 -5.82 18.46
C ASP A 272 -25.98 -4.79 17.34
N VAL A 273 -24.86 -4.84 16.60
CA VAL A 273 -24.60 -3.98 15.42
C VAL A 273 -24.49 -4.76 14.11
N ALA A 274 -24.28 -6.09 14.19
CA ALA A 274 -24.10 -6.97 13.04
C ALA A 274 -25.30 -6.97 12.07
N HIS A 275 -26.50 -6.61 12.56
CA HIS A 275 -27.71 -6.47 11.74
C HIS A 275 -27.59 -5.38 10.66
N THR A 276 -26.75 -4.36 10.87
CA THR A 276 -26.42 -3.37 9.84
C THR A 276 -25.23 -3.89 9.03
N PRO A 277 -25.41 -4.33 7.78
CA PRO A 277 -24.34 -4.94 7.01
C PRO A 277 -23.26 -3.91 6.65
N TRP A 278 -22.00 -4.35 6.65
CA TRP A 278 -20.94 -3.58 5.99
C TRP A 278 -21.11 -3.60 4.47
N PRO A 279 -20.52 -2.62 3.75
CA PRO A 279 -20.45 -2.67 2.30
C PRO A 279 -19.88 -4.01 1.82
N LYS A 280 -20.45 -4.57 0.77
CA LYS A 280 -19.96 -5.77 0.11
C LYS A 280 -19.45 -5.43 -1.29
N MET A 281 -18.41 -6.13 -1.72
CA MET A 281 -17.88 -5.98 -3.07
C MET A 281 -18.94 -6.43 -4.09
N GLY A 282 -19.19 -5.59 -5.09
CA GLY A 282 -20.09 -5.92 -6.20
C GLY A 282 -19.43 -6.78 -7.27
N GLU A 283 -20.13 -6.99 -8.38
CA GLU A 283 -19.57 -7.69 -9.55
C GLU A 283 -18.57 -6.82 -10.34
N GLY A 284 -18.79 -5.50 -10.36
CA GLY A 284 -17.94 -4.55 -11.06
C GLY A 284 -16.82 -3.97 -10.20
N LEU A 285 -15.70 -3.65 -10.84
CA LEU A 285 -14.59 -2.93 -10.23
C LEU A 285 -14.97 -1.47 -9.92
N TYR A 286 -14.37 -0.87 -8.90
CA TYR A 286 -14.50 0.54 -8.61
C TYR A 286 -13.94 1.37 -9.76
N GLN A 287 -14.82 2.13 -10.42
CA GLN A 287 -14.46 3.03 -11.52
C GLN A 287 -14.85 4.45 -11.12
N ALA A 288 -13.85 5.33 -10.98
CA ALA A 288 -14.08 6.73 -10.75
C ALA A 288 -14.22 7.49 -12.07
N ARG A 289 -14.94 8.63 -12.05
CA ARG A 289 -15.19 9.48 -13.24
C ARG A 289 -13.98 10.37 -13.55
N PHE A 290 -12.81 9.78 -13.71
CA PHE A 290 -11.60 10.50 -14.08
C PHE A 290 -11.71 11.04 -15.52
N SER A 291 -11.56 12.36 -15.69
CA SER A 291 -11.61 13.01 -17.00
C SER A 291 -10.27 12.92 -17.73
N ALA A 292 -10.29 12.49 -18.99
CA ALA A 292 -9.10 12.37 -19.84
C ALA A 292 -8.32 13.69 -19.96
N HIS A 293 -8.99 14.84 -19.87
CA HIS A 293 -8.35 16.16 -19.93
C HIS A 293 -7.41 16.45 -18.74
N LEU A 294 -7.57 15.72 -17.63
CA LEU A 294 -6.74 15.88 -16.43
C LEU A 294 -5.54 14.93 -16.40
N TRP A 295 -5.34 14.11 -17.44
CA TRP A 295 -4.27 13.11 -17.48
C TRP A 295 -2.88 13.72 -17.37
N GLY A 296 -2.59 14.77 -18.14
CA GLY A 296 -1.29 15.44 -18.07
C GLY A 296 -1.01 16.02 -16.67
N TYR A 297 -2.04 16.57 -16.03
CA TYR A 297 -1.94 17.12 -14.69
C TYR A 297 -1.69 16.01 -13.64
N ALA A 298 -2.43 14.91 -13.74
CA ALA A 298 -2.26 13.74 -12.88
C ALA A 298 -0.84 13.16 -12.99
N LEU A 299 -0.31 13.04 -14.22
CA LEU A 299 1.06 12.58 -14.43
C LEU A 299 2.08 13.53 -13.81
N ALA A 300 1.93 14.84 -14.00
CA ALA A 300 2.85 15.82 -13.40
C ALA A 300 2.82 15.79 -11.87
N GLN A 301 1.64 15.65 -11.26
CA GLN A 301 1.50 15.46 -9.81
C GLN A 301 2.15 14.17 -9.34
N PHE A 302 1.90 13.06 -10.04
CA PHE A 302 2.49 11.76 -9.74
C PHE A 302 4.02 11.83 -9.74
N LEU A 303 4.63 12.39 -10.80
CA LEU A 303 6.07 12.53 -10.91
C LEU A 303 6.65 13.44 -9.82
N LEU A 304 5.98 14.55 -9.51
CA LEU A 304 6.41 15.46 -8.46
C LEU A 304 6.39 14.80 -7.09
N VAL A 305 5.29 14.12 -6.72
CA VAL A 305 5.16 13.45 -5.42
C VAL A 305 6.20 12.36 -5.25
N ASN A 306 6.43 11.52 -6.27
CA ASN A 306 7.45 10.49 -6.21
C ASN A 306 8.88 11.08 -6.19
N GLY A 307 9.12 12.16 -6.94
CA GLY A 307 10.39 12.89 -6.90
C GLY A 307 10.69 13.49 -5.53
N LEU A 308 9.67 14.08 -4.87
CA LEU A 308 9.78 14.58 -3.50
C LEU A 308 10.01 13.44 -2.50
N ALA A 309 9.36 12.29 -2.66
CA ALA A 309 9.57 11.12 -1.82
C ALA A 309 11.01 10.57 -1.95
N LEU A 310 11.57 10.58 -3.17
CA LEU A 310 12.96 10.21 -3.41
C LEU A 310 13.93 11.23 -2.78
N ALA A 311 13.66 12.53 -2.95
CA ALA A 311 14.43 13.60 -2.31
C ALA A 311 14.38 13.48 -0.78
N PHE A 312 13.22 13.14 -0.20
CA PHE A 312 13.06 12.87 1.22
C PHE A 312 13.96 11.72 1.67
N LEU A 313 14.03 10.60 0.94
CA LEU A 313 14.87 9.46 1.28
C LEU A 313 16.38 9.79 1.29
N PHE A 314 16.84 10.63 0.36
CA PHE A 314 18.23 11.07 0.32
C PHE A 314 18.53 12.11 1.40
N ALA A 315 17.62 13.07 1.58
CA ALA A 315 17.79 14.15 2.54
C ALA A 315 17.65 13.67 3.99
N SER A 316 16.83 12.66 4.29
CA SER A 316 16.47 12.30 5.68
C SER A 316 17.64 11.83 6.56
N ARG A 317 18.82 11.58 5.99
CA ARG A 317 20.04 11.24 6.76
C ARG A 317 20.76 12.46 7.32
N GLU A 318 20.62 13.59 6.65
CA GLU A 318 21.39 14.82 6.92
C GLU A 318 20.45 16.00 7.27
N ALA A 319 19.19 15.89 6.88
CA ALA A 319 18.18 16.90 7.09
C ALA A 319 17.79 17.02 8.56
N ALA A 320 17.57 18.25 8.99
CA ALA A 320 16.96 18.51 10.28
C ALA A 320 15.52 17.95 10.30
N VAL A 321 15.06 17.52 11.48
CA VAL A 321 13.72 16.93 11.65
C VAL A 321 12.61 17.81 11.07
N TRP A 322 12.71 19.13 11.23
CA TRP A 322 11.72 20.06 10.70
C TRP A 322 11.67 20.06 9.16
N GLN A 323 12.80 19.88 8.47
CA GLN A 323 12.84 19.78 7.00
C GLN A 323 12.14 18.50 6.53
N ALA A 324 12.40 17.38 7.22
CA ALA A 324 11.74 16.12 6.95
C ALA A 324 10.22 16.22 7.16
N VAL A 325 9.78 16.88 8.24
CA VAL A 325 8.35 17.13 8.50
C VAL A 325 7.72 17.97 7.40
N LEU A 326 8.36 19.06 6.98
CA LEU A 326 7.82 19.92 5.90
C LEU A 326 7.71 19.16 4.57
N LEU A 327 8.75 18.43 4.18
CA LEU A 327 8.70 17.57 2.99
C LEU A 327 7.60 16.51 3.11
N GLY A 328 7.46 15.89 4.28
CA GLY A 328 6.39 14.93 4.56
C GLY A 328 5.00 15.53 4.36
N VAL A 329 4.76 16.76 4.83
CA VAL A 329 3.48 17.46 4.62
C VAL A 329 3.22 17.72 3.13
N LEU A 330 4.23 18.14 2.36
CA LEU A 330 4.09 18.34 0.91
C LEU A 330 3.78 17.03 0.17
N ILE A 331 4.45 15.95 0.55
CA ILE A 331 4.24 14.62 -0.03
C ILE A 331 2.85 14.12 0.31
N VAL A 332 2.46 14.06 1.59
CA VAL A 332 1.14 13.56 2.03
C VAL A 332 0.01 14.35 1.40
N SER A 333 0.11 15.68 1.36
CA SER A 333 -0.94 16.51 0.74
C SER A 333 -1.03 16.31 -0.78
N GLY A 334 0.10 16.09 -1.48
CA GLY A 334 0.14 15.73 -2.89
C GLY A 334 -0.46 14.36 -3.17
N VAL A 335 -0.10 13.37 -2.35
CA VAL A 335 -0.65 12.01 -2.37
C VAL A 335 -2.19 12.04 -2.25
N VAL A 336 -2.74 12.77 -1.27
CA VAL A 336 -4.18 12.90 -1.07
C VAL A 336 -4.85 13.60 -2.26
N CYS A 337 -4.29 14.70 -2.76
CA CYS A 337 -4.88 15.41 -3.89
C CYS A 337 -4.86 14.58 -5.17
N LEU A 338 -3.82 13.77 -5.41
CA LEU A 338 -3.76 12.85 -6.53
C LEU A 338 -4.84 11.76 -6.42
N GLY A 339 -5.07 11.21 -5.23
CA GLY A 339 -6.18 10.27 -5.00
C GLY A 339 -7.55 10.89 -5.21
N LEU A 340 -7.78 12.10 -4.70
CA LEU A 340 -9.03 12.85 -4.94
C LEU A 340 -9.26 13.17 -6.41
N LEU A 341 -8.19 13.43 -7.17
CA LEU A 341 -8.23 13.64 -8.61
C LEU A 341 -8.69 12.36 -9.32
N PHE A 342 -8.08 11.21 -9.00
CA PHE A 342 -8.48 9.94 -9.58
C PHE A 342 -9.89 9.54 -9.18
N ASP A 343 -10.33 9.84 -7.95
CA ASP A 343 -11.71 9.63 -7.49
C ASP A 343 -12.74 10.53 -8.20
N GLY A 344 -12.31 11.51 -9.02
CA GLY A 344 -13.21 12.49 -9.62
C GLY A 344 -13.96 13.30 -8.55
N SER A 345 -13.36 13.49 -7.38
CA SER A 345 -14.01 14.05 -6.21
C SER A 345 -14.32 15.54 -6.39
N ALA A 346 -15.55 15.95 -6.03
CA ALA A 346 -15.93 17.37 -6.01
C ALA A 346 -15.04 18.23 -5.07
N ARG A 347 -14.31 17.59 -4.15
CA ARG A 347 -13.38 18.25 -3.22
C ARG A 347 -11.98 18.46 -3.82
N PHE A 348 -11.65 17.85 -4.97
CA PHE A 348 -10.32 17.94 -5.56
C PHE A 348 -9.90 19.40 -5.79
N ALA A 349 -10.73 20.19 -6.46
CA ALA A 349 -10.38 21.56 -6.84
C ALA A 349 -10.09 22.47 -5.62
N SER A 350 -10.84 22.31 -4.53
CA SER A 350 -10.59 23.08 -3.30
C SER A 350 -9.35 22.57 -2.57
N ALA A 351 -9.20 21.25 -2.41
CA ALA A 351 -8.03 20.65 -1.76
C ALA A 351 -6.73 21.01 -2.49
N GLU A 352 -6.72 20.96 -3.82
CA GLU A 352 -5.54 21.25 -4.62
C GLU A 352 -5.15 22.74 -4.55
N ARG A 353 -6.13 23.66 -4.50
CA ARG A 353 -5.83 25.08 -4.25
C ARG A 353 -5.16 25.30 -2.90
N TRP A 354 -5.67 24.66 -1.84
CA TRP A 354 -5.06 24.75 -0.51
C TRP A 354 -3.67 24.13 -0.48
N ARG A 355 -3.51 22.95 -1.10
CA ARG A 355 -2.22 22.27 -1.22
C ARG A 355 -1.19 23.15 -1.89
N LEU A 356 -1.52 23.75 -3.04
CA LEU A 356 -0.60 24.60 -3.79
C LEU A 356 -0.23 25.87 -3.01
N GLN A 357 -1.17 26.47 -2.29
CA GLN A 357 -0.89 27.63 -1.44
C GLN A 357 0.05 27.27 -0.29
N LEU A 358 -0.20 26.14 0.38
CA LEU A 358 0.67 25.60 1.41
C LEU A 358 2.07 25.31 0.84
N ALA A 359 2.13 24.70 -0.34
CA ALA A 359 3.38 24.32 -0.98
C ALA A 359 4.24 25.54 -1.37
N LEU A 360 3.60 26.61 -1.87
CA LEU A 360 4.28 27.88 -2.14
C LEU A 360 4.80 28.53 -0.85
N LEU A 361 3.99 28.59 0.20
CA LEU A 361 4.39 29.15 1.49
C LEU A 361 5.56 28.38 2.10
N VAL A 362 5.46 27.04 2.14
CA VAL A 362 6.51 26.16 2.66
C VAL A 362 7.79 26.33 1.86
N SER A 363 7.72 26.33 0.52
CA SER A 363 8.91 26.46 -0.34
C SER A 363 9.57 27.83 -0.19
N ALA A 364 8.78 28.91 -0.02
CA ALA A 364 9.29 30.26 0.18
C ALA A 364 9.99 30.42 1.54
N LEU A 365 9.32 30.00 2.63
CA LEU A 365 9.82 30.16 3.99
C LEU A 365 10.97 29.20 4.29
N ALA A 366 10.81 27.91 3.96
CA ALA A 366 11.84 26.91 4.22
C ALA A 366 13.08 27.15 3.34
N GLY A 367 12.90 27.71 2.14
CA GLY A 367 14.01 28.10 1.28
C GLY A 367 14.95 29.15 1.89
N LEU A 368 14.48 30.00 2.80
CA LEU A 368 15.33 30.97 3.53
C LEU A 368 16.40 30.25 4.38
N LEU A 369 16.07 29.08 4.91
CA LEU A 369 16.96 28.26 5.73
C LEU A 369 17.61 27.14 4.91
N THR A 370 17.05 26.81 3.75
CA THR A 370 17.42 25.63 2.96
C THR A 370 17.25 25.94 1.47
N PRO A 371 18.23 26.64 0.86
CA PRO A 371 18.06 27.31 -0.44
C PRO A 371 17.58 26.43 -1.60
N TRP A 372 17.91 25.13 -1.59
CA TRP A 372 17.45 24.22 -2.65
C TRP A 372 15.92 24.05 -2.68
N LEU A 373 15.21 24.29 -1.57
CA LEU A 373 13.74 24.26 -1.53
C LEU A 373 13.10 25.37 -2.37
N TRP A 374 13.82 26.47 -2.66
CA TRP A 374 13.32 27.49 -3.60
C TRP A 374 13.16 26.96 -5.03
N ALA A 375 13.86 25.87 -5.40
CA ALA A 375 13.66 25.23 -6.70
C ALA A 375 12.23 24.68 -6.89
N LEU A 376 11.47 24.46 -5.79
CA LEU A 376 10.09 23.99 -5.83
C LEU A 376 9.07 25.12 -6.11
N LEU A 377 9.42 26.38 -5.84
CA LEU A 377 8.53 27.53 -6.07
C LEU A 377 8.03 27.63 -7.53
N PRO A 378 8.90 27.66 -8.55
CA PRO A 378 8.43 27.74 -9.94
C PRO A 378 7.54 26.55 -10.32
N VAL A 379 7.83 25.36 -9.80
CA VAL A 379 7.03 24.14 -10.04
C VAL A 379 5.60 24.33 -9.53
N PHE A 380 5.43 24.77 -8.27
CA PHE A 380 4.10 24.97 -7.70
C PHE A 380 3.37 26.18 -8.30
N LEU A 381 4.08 27.22 -8.74
CA LEU A 381 3.49 28.34 -9.49
C LEU A 381 2.91 27.86 -10.83
N VAL A 382 3.67 27.07 -11.59
CA VAL A 382 3.20 26.48 -12.86
C VAL A 382 1.99 25.57 -12.63
N GLN A 383 2.02 24.70 -11.61
CA GLN A 383 0.88 23.85 -11.27
C GLN A 383 -0.38 24.64 -10.91
N ARG A 384 -0.23 25.78 -10.21
CA ARG A 384 -1.33 26.68 -9.86
C ARG A 384 -1.95 27.35 -11.08
N LEU A 385 -1.13 27.82 -12.01
CA LEU A 385 -1.60 28.39 -13.28
C LEU A 385 -2.30 27.33 -14.12
N TRP A 386 -1.71 26.13 -14.22
CA TRP A 386 -2.30 25.01 -14.96
C TRP A 386 -3.66 24.60 -14.38
N LEU A 387 -3.77 24.46 -13.06
CA LEU A 387 -5.05 24.18 -12.40
C LEU A 387 -6.10 25.26 -12.71
N ALA A 388 -5.72 26.53 -12.69
CA ALA A 388 -6.65 27.62 -13.00
C ALA A 388 -7.18 27.54 -14.44
N VAL A 389 -6.32 27.19 -15.41
CA VAL A 389 -6.73 26.95 -16.80
C VAL A 389 -7.69 25.76 -16.90
N LEU A 390 -7.37 24.63 -16.26
CA LEU A 390 -8.22 23.43 -16.28
C LEU A 390 -9.60 23.67 -15.67
N LEU A 391 -9.66 24.38 -14.53
CA LEU A 391 -10.93 24.70 -13.88
C LEU A 391 -11.79 25.66 -14.72
N ARG A 392 -11.18 26.58 -15.46
CA ARG A 392 -11.90 27.45 -16.40
C ARG A 392 -12.44 26.66 -17.59
N GLN A 393 -11.63 25.80 -18.20
CA GLN A 393 -12.06 24.96 -19.33
C GLN A 393 -13.23 24.03 -18.96
N ASN A 394 -13.18 23.41 -17.78
CA ASN A 394 -14.28 22.58 -17.29
C ASN A 394 -15.56 23.37 -17.01
N ALA A 395 -15.45 24.63 -16.53
CA ALA A 395 -16.61 25.49 -16.33
C ALA A 395 -17.28 25.86 -17.67
N VAL A 396 -16.48 26.20 -18.68
CA VAL A 396 -16.97 26.48 -20.04
C VAL A 396 -17.64 25.26 -20.67
N GLN A 397 -17.03 24.07 -20.57
CA GLN A 397 -17.62 22.83 -21.07
C GLN A 397 -18.94 22.46 -20.37
N ALA A 398 -19.08 22.77 -19.07
CA ALA A 398 -20.32 22.54 -18.34
C ALA A 398 -21.44 23.52 -18.75
N GLU A 399 -21.10 24.73 -19.21
CA GLU A 399 -22.03 25.71 -19.76
C GLU A 399 -22.43 25.39 -21.21
N GLU A 400 -21.55 24.77 -22.00
CA GLU A 400 -21.80 24.41 -23.41
C GLU A 400 -22.53 23.07 -23.60
N MET A 401 -22.67 22.24 -22.56
CA MET A 401 -23.49 21.02 -22.67
C MET A 401 -24.98 21.37 -22.81
N PRO A 402 -25.68 20.89 -23.85
CA PRO A 402 -27.11 21.10 -23.98
C PRO A 402 -27.79 20.51 -22.75
N THR A 403 -28.55 21.32 -22.03
CA THR A 403 -29.41 20.82 -20.97
C THR A 403 -30.46 19.92 -21.62
N ASP A 404 -30.26 18.60 -21.58
CA ASP A 404 -31.25 17.62 -22.04
C ASP A 404 -32.45 17.52 -21.07
N ARG A 405 -32.89 18.68 -20.55
CA ARG A 405 -34.13 18.86 -19.78
C ARG A 405 -35.35 19.01 -20.68
N ALA A 406 -35.18 19.06 -22.00
CA ALA A 406 -36.28 19.20 -22.95
C ALA A 406 -36.83 17.87 -23.52
N LYS A 407 -36.11 16.73 -23.42
CA LYS A 407 -36.57 15.46 -24.02
C LYS A 407 -37.38 14.53 -23.10
N VAL A 408 -37.45 14.79 -21.79
CA VAL A 408 -38.27 13.99 -20.86
C VAL A 408 -39.71 14.53 -20.72
N ALA A 409 -39.96 15.78 -21.13
CA ALA A 409 -41.31 16.37 -21.06
C ALA A 409 -42.23 16.03 -22.25
N ALA A 410 -41.71 15.43 -23.33
CA ALA A 410 -42.50 15.12 -24.53
C ALA A 410 -43.10 13.70 -24.57
N ASN A 411 -42.83 12.85 -23.57
CA ASN A 411 -43.41 11.50 -23.46
C ASN A 411 -44.47 11.37 -22.34
N ARG A 412 -45.05 12.49 -21.90
CA ARG A 412 -46.17 12.54 -20.94
C ARG A 412 -47.24 13.58 -21.32
N ALA A 413 -47.51 13.71 -22.62
CA ALA A 413 -48.69 14.44 -23.12
C ALA A 413 -49.65 13.45 -23.77
#